data_AF-A0A6L6GUA2-F1
#
_entry.id   AF-A0A6L6GUA2-F1
#
_cell.length_a   1.000
_cell.length_b   1.000
_cell.length_c   1.000
_cell.angle_alpha   90.00
_cell.angle_beta   90.00
_cell.angle_gamma   90.00
#
_symmetry.space_group_name_H-M   'P 1'
#
loop_
_entity.id
_entity.type
_entity.pdbx_description
1 polymer ?
#
loop_
_entity_poly.entity_id
_entity_poly.type
_entity_poly.pdbx_seq_one_letter_code
_entity_poly.pdbx_strand_id
1 'polypeptide(L)' 'MKNHVKVTRMSLSITQEQLAKRVGATRQTIGLIEKGQYNPSLQLCIAIAKELNKTLDELFWEVESE' A
#
# COMPACT_ATOMS: atom_id res chain seq x y z
N MET A 1 7.98 -7.84 6.17
CA MET A 1 6.65 -7.63 5.55
C MET A 1 6.80 -7.59 4.04
N LYS A 2 6.16 -8.51 3.32
CA LYS A 2 6.04 -8.46 1.87
C LYS A 2 5.01 -7.38 1.56
N ASN A 3 5.43 -6.32 0.88
CA ASN A 3 4.58 -5.20 0.50
C ASN A 3 4.39 -5.20 -1.02
N HIS A 4 3.18 -5.46 -1.49
CA HIS A 4 2.85 -5.43 -2.93
C HIS A 4 2.19 -4.12 -3.37
N VAL A 5 2.01 -3.13 -2.49
CA VAL A 5 1.37 -1.84 -2.80
C VAL A 5 2.01 -1.20 -4.02
N LYS A 6 3.34 -1.17 -4.10
CA LYS A 6 4.06 -0.57 -5.24
C LYS A 6 3.73 -1.29 -6.56
N VAL A 7 3.81 -2.62 -6.56
CA VAL A 7 3.61 -3.44 -7.76
C VAL A 7 2.16 -3.30 -8.24
N THR A 8 1.19 -3.45 -7.33
CA THR A 8 -0.22 -3.31 -7.66
C THR A 8 -0.55 -1.90 -8.12
N ARG A 9 -0.03 -0.85 -7.46
CA ARG A 9 -0.20 0.53 -7.89
C ARG A 9 0.33 0.76 -9.31
N MET A 10 1.51 0.23 -9.62
CA MET A 10 2.10 0.34 -10.95
C MET A 10 1.29 -0.43 -12.01
N SER A 11 0.70 -1.57 -11.66
CA SER A 11 -0.18 -2.31 -12.58
C SER A 11 -1.44 -1.52 -12.97
N LEU A 12 -1.89 -0.63 -12.09
CA LEU A 12 -3.01 0.29 -12.33
C LEU A 12 -2.56 1.62 -12.97
N SER A 13 -1.27 1.78 -13.28
CA SER A 13 -0.69 2.99 -13.89
C SER A 13 -0.98 4.29 -13.11
N ILE A 14 -1.13 4.21 -11.78
CA ILE A 14 -1.32 5.39 -10.93
C ILE A 14 -0.03 5.75 -10.17
N THR A 15 0.16 7.04 -9.90
CA THR A 15 1.31 7.55 -9.15
C THR A 15 1.10 7.44 -7.64
N GLN A 16 2.18 7.55 -6.85
CA GLN A 16 2.09 7.62 -5.39
C GLN A 16 1.20 8.78 -4.92
N GLU A 17 1.27 9.93 -5.61
CA GLU A 17 0.46 11.12 -5.33
C GLU A 17 -1.04 10.84 -5.57
N GLN A 18 -1.35 10.15 -6.66
CA GLN A 18 -2.73 9.78 -6.98
C GLN A 18 -3.29 8.80 -5.95
N LEU A 19 -2.52 7.76 -5.58
CA LEU A 19 -2.95 6.83 -4.53
C LEU A 19 -3.15 7.56 -3.19
N ALA A 20 -2.20 8.41 -2.80
CA ALA A 20 -2.25 9.22 -1.58
C ALA A 20 -3.54 10.05 -1.51
N LYS A 21 -3.87 10.77 -2.59
CA LYS A 21 -5.09 11.57 -2.69
C LYS A 21 -6.36 10.74 -2.53
N ARG A 22 -6.40 9.53 -3.10
CA ARG A 22 -7.58 8.65 -3.07
C ARG A 22 -7.80 8.02 -1.69
N VAL A 23 -6.73 7.72 -0.96
CA VAL A 23 -6.82 7.09 0.38
C VAL A 23 -6.72 8.07 1.54
N GLY A 24 -6.64 9.38 1.27
CA GLY A 24 -6.53 10.42 2.29
C GLY A 24 -5.19 10.40 3.04
N ALA A 25 -4.10 10.08 2.34
CA ALA A 25 -2.74 10.07 2.88
C ALA A 25 -1.85 11.10 2.15
N THR A 26 -0.61 11.24 2.60
CA THR A 26 0.41 12.01 1.87
C THR A 26 1.19 11.10 0.92
N ARG A 27 1.75 11.66 -0.16
CA ARG A 27 2.67 10.93 -1.04
C ARG A 27 3.84 10.34 -0.26
N GLN A 28 4.36 11.07 0.73
CA GLN A 28 5.45 10.58 1.59
C GLN A 28 5.02 9.34 2.38
N THR A 29 3.81 9.34 2.94
CA THR A 29 3.23 8.17 3.63
C THR A 29 3.18 6.96 2.70
N ILE A 30 2.64 7.11 1.48
CA ILE A 30 2.61 6.03 0.48
C ILE A 30 4.03 5.54 0.16
N GLY A 31 4.98 6.46 -0.02
CA GLY A 31 6.38 6.11 -0.27
C GLY A 31 7.03 5.31 0.86
N LEU A 32 6.76 5.65 2.12
CA LEU A 32 7.25 4.90 3.27
C LEU A 32 6.60 3.52 3.39
N ILE A 33 5.30 3.43 3.10
CA ILE A 33 4.56 2.16 3.03
C ILE A 33 5.22 1.24 1.99
N GLU A 34 5.40 1.73 0.75
CA GLU A 34 6.01 0.96 -0.34
C GLU A 34 7.44 0.49 -0.03
N LYS A 35 8.17 1.20 0.83
CA LYS A 35 9.51 0.81 1.30
C LYS A 35 9.48 -0.12 2.52
N GLY A 36 8.31 -0.40 3.08
CA GLY A 36 8.16 -1.15 4.34
C GLY A 36 8.68 -0.39 5.58
N GLN A 37 8.87 0.93 5.48
CA GLN A 37 9.44 1.79 6.53
C GLN A 37 8.37 2.45 7.41
N TYR A 38 7.10 2.12 7.16
CA TYR A 38 5.97 2.64 7.92
C TYR A 38 4.96 1.53 8.14
N ASN A 39 4.45 1.44 9.36
CA ASN A 39 3.35 0.55 9.71
C ASN A 39 2.03 1.34 9.63
N PRO A 40 1.26 1.25 8.53
CA PRO A 40 -0.01 1.95 8.38
C PRO A 40 -1.06 1.48 9.39
N SER A 41 -2.00 2.36 9.71
CA SER A 41 -3.19 1.98 10.48
C SER A 41 -4.05 1.00 9.67
N LEU A 42 -4.82 0.14 10.36
CA LEU A 42 -5.74 -0.80 9.71
C LEU A 42 -6.69 -0.08 8.74
N GLN A 43 -7.17 1.11 9.11
CA GLN A 43 -8.02 1.93 8.23
C GLN A 43 -7.32 2.31 6.93
N LEU A 44 -6.05 2.71 6.99
CA LEU A 44 -5.27 3.04 5.81
C LEU A 44 -4.97 1.80 4.96
N CYS A 45 -4.67 0.65 5.59
CA CYS A 45 -4.52 -0.62 4.89
C CYS A 45 -5.79 -0.98 4.11
N ILE A 46 -6.96 -0.88 4.75
CA ILE A 46 -8.26 -1.16 4.12
C ILE A 46 -8.53 -0.19 2.96
N ALA A 47 -8.23 1.10 3.14
CA ALA A 47 -8.41 2.10 2.09
C ALA A 47 -7.52 1.80 0.87
N ILE A 48 -6.26 1.48 1.09
CA ILE A 48 -5.32 1.09 0.03
C ILE A 48 -5.77 -0.20 -0.67
N ALA A 49 -6.20 -1.20 0.10
CA ALA A 49 -6.71 -2.47 -0.44
C ALA A 49 -7.91 -2.27 -1.38
N LYS A 50 -8.89 -1.48 -0.94
CA LYS A 50 -10.05 -1.11 -1.76
C LYS A 50 -9.65 -0.36 -3.02
N GLU A 51 -8.78 0.64 -2.90
CA GLU A 51 -8.34 1.47 -4.02
C GLU A 51 -7.54 0.67 -5.05
N LEU A 52 -6.76 -0.31 -4.60
CA LEU A 52 -5.95 -1.15 -5.45
C LEU A 52 -6.67 -2.42 -5.94
N ASN A 53 -7.96 -2.59 -5.62
CA ASN A 53 -8.76 -3.78 -5.91
C ASN A 53 -8.07 -5.09 -5.47
N LYS A 54 -7.55 -5.09 -4.24
CA LYS A 54 -6.86 -6.22 -3.62
C LYS A 54 -7.34 -6.47 -2.20
N THR A 55 -7.12 -7.68 -1.70
CA THR A 55 -7.31 -7.97 -0.28
C THR A 55 -6.13 -7.46 0.55
N LEU A 56 -6.30 -7.40 1.88
CA LEU A 56 -5.20 -7.06 2.78
C LEU A 56 -4.07 -8.08 2.67
N ASP A 57 -4.39 -9.37 2.64
CA ASP A 57 -3.42 -10.47 2.53
C ASP A 57 -2.62 -10.42 1.22
N GLU A 58 -3.25 -10.00 0.11
CA GLU A 58 -2.55 -9.82 -1.16
C GLU A 58 -1.54 -8.66 -1.15
N LEU A 59 -1.78 -7.63 -0.33
CA LEU A 59 -0.96 -6.41 -0.27
C LEU A 59 0.08 -6.40 0.85
N PHE A 60 -0.29 -6.94 2.00
CA PHE A 60 0.45 -6.91 3.25
C PHE A 60 0.49 -8.34 3.81
N TRP A 61 1.59 -9.04 3.59
CA TRP A 61 1.79 -10.38 4.14
C TRP A 61 3.08 -10.45 4.95
N GLU A 62 3.08 -11.22 6.04
CA GLU A 62 4.32 -11.56 6.73
C GLU A 62 5.10 -12.56 5.90
N VAL A 63 6.28 -12.16 5.42
CA VAL A 63 7.27 -13.16 5.01
C VAL A 63 7.79 -13.75 6.31
N GLU A 64 7.35 -14.97 6.63
CA GLU A 64 8.08 -15.80 7.59
C GLU A 64 9.54 -15.78 7.17
N SER A 65 10.40 -15.40 8.12
CA SER A 65 11.84 -15.48 7.95
C SER A 65 12.19 -16.94 8.23
N GLU A 66 12.53 -17.69 7.19
CA GLU A 66 13.28 -18.95 7.35
C GLU A 66 14.67 -18.69 7.93
#